data_AF-A0A7X6U4S0-F1
#
_entry.id   AF-A0A7X6U4S0-F1
#
_cell.length_a   1.000
_cell.length_b   1.000
_cell.length_c   1.000
_cell.angle_alpha   90.00
_cell.angle_beta   90.00
_cell.angle_gamma   90.00
#
_symmetry.space_group_name_H-M   'P 1'
#
loop_
_entity.id
_entity.type
_entity.pdbx_description
1 polymer ?
#
loop_
_entity_poly.entity_id
_entity_poly.type
_entity_poly.pdbx_seq_one_letter_code
_entity_poly.pdbx_strand_id
1 'polypeptide(L)'
;MTNKFALNIKTISFDENYTPSDDTRLTTNFANLARGESRQQNLRNTIRMINNRFNSLADWDNPKGDRYSVEIDIVSVDLDVEGDGKDFPIIEVLNTNIIDNKNNQRIPGIVGNSFSSYVRDYDFSVLLP
;
A
#
# COMPACT_ATOMS: atom_id res chain seq x y z
N MET A 1 -4.46 -34.03 13.80
CA MET A 1 -5.34 -33.47 12.75
C MET A 1 -4.74 -32.15 12.33
N THR A 2 -4.41 -31.98 11.04
CA THR A 2 -3.92 -30.70 10.52
C THR A 2 -5.15 -29.86 10.19
N ASN A 3 -5.42 -28.81 10.96
CA ASN A 3 -6.46 -27.85 10.60
C ASN A 3 -6.05 -27.20 9.27
N LYS A 4 -6.93 -27.29 8.28
CA LYS A 4 -6.75 -26.60 7.00
C LYS A 4 -7.08 -25.14 7.22
N PHE A 5 -6.09 -24.28 7.13
CA PHE A 5 -6.29 -22.84 6.98
C PHE A 5 -6.25 -22.49 5.50
N ALA A 6 -6.99 -21.46 5.08
CA ALA A 6 -6.91 -20.91 3.73
C ALA A 6 -6.20 -19.55 3.75
N LEU A 7 -5.45 -19.26 2.69
CA LEU A 7 -4.80 -17.97 2.48
C LEU A 7 -5.44 -17.29 1.28
N ASN A 8 -5.91 -16.08 1.48
CA ASN A 8 -6.49 -15.25 0.43
C ASN A 8 -5.57 -14.07 0.15
N ILE A 9 -5.15 -13.91 -1.12
CA ILE A 9 -4.31 -12.79 -1.53
C ILE A 9 -5.18 -11.78 -2.27
N LYS A 10 -5.17 -10.54 -1.81
CA LYS A 10 -5.88 -9.41 -2.40
C LYS A 10 -4.87 -8.37 -2.87
N THR A 11 -5.18 -7.69 -3.96
CA THR A 11 -4.32 -6.63 -4.51
C THR A 11 -5.18 -5.45 -4.90
N ILE A 12 -4.81 -4.28 -4.39
CA ILE A 12 -5.53 -3.03 -4.63
C ILE A 12 -4.53 -1.97 -5.09
N SER A 13 -4.86 -1.28 -6.18
CA SER A 13 -4.07 -0.14 -6.67
C SER A 13 -4.20 1.04 -5.71
N PHE A 14 -3.07 1.61 -5.30
CA PHE A 14 -3.03 2.89 -4.57
C PHE A 14 -3.00 4.05 -5.58
N ASP A 15 -4.18 4.38 -6.10
CA ASP A 15 -4.41 5.50 -7.01
C ASP A 15 -5.38 6.54 -6.42
N GLU A 16 -5.80 7.52 -7.21
CA GLU A 16 -6.74 8.56 -6.75
C GLU A 16 -8.14 8.02 -6.39
N ASN A 17 -8.47 6.82 -6.84
CA ASN A 17 -9.74 6.15 -6.56
C ASN A 17 -9.63 5.16 -5.39
N TYR A 18 -8.43 4.96 -4.84
CA TYR A 18 -8.19 4.08 -3.70
C TYR A 18 -9.16 4.36 -2.55
N THR A 19 -9.93 3.34 -2.19
CA THR A 19 -10.86 3.37 -1.06
C THR A 19 -10.46 2.23 -0.12
N PRO A 20 -10.17 2.52 1.16
CA PRO A 20 -9.90 1.45 2.11
C PRO A 20 -11.16 0.60 2.28
N SER A 21 -11.00 -0.72 2.41
CA SER A 21 -12.11 -1.61 2.80
C SER A 21 -12.60 -1.25 4.20
N ASP A 22 -13.89 -1.42 4.46
CA ASP A 22 -14.52 -1.19 5.77
C ASP A 22 -13.87 -2.03 6.89
N ASP A 23 -13.32 -3.19 6.54
CA ASP A 23 -12.60 -4.10 7.43
C ASP A 23 -11.08 -3.82 7.50
N THR A 24 -10.56 -2.89 6.70
CA THR A 24 -9.14 -2.50 6.78
C THR A 24 -8.94 -1.75 8.08
N ARG A 25 -8.17 -2.33 9.00
CA ARG A 25 -7.83 -1.70 10.28
C ARG A 25 -7.36 -0.26 10.03
N LEU A 26 -8.00 0.66 10.73
CA LEU A 26 -8.14 2.08 10.44
C LEU A 26 -6.82 2.90 10.48
N THR A 27 -5.68 2.25 10.64
CA THR A 27 -4.42 2.81 11.15
C THR A 27 -3.25 2.73 10.16
N THR A 28 -3.44 2.19 8.95
CA THR A 28 -2.43 2.35 7.90
C THR A 28 -2.41 3.80 7.38
N ASN A 29 -1.21 4.36 7.20
CA ASN A 29 -1.05 5.76 6.75
C ASN A 29 -1.80 6.05 5.43
N PHE A 30 -1.95 5.04 4.57
CA PHE A 30 -2.70 5.14 3.31
C PHE A 30 -4.21 5.19 3.50
N ALA A 31 -4.76 4.38 4.42
CA ALA A 31 -6.19 4.42 4.74
C ALA A 31 -6.60 5.78 5.31
N ASN A 32 -5.74 6.42 6.12
CA ASN A 32 -6.01 7.76 6.67
C ASN A 32 -6.04 8.86 5.60
N LEU A 33 -5.16 8.80 4.61
CA LEU A 33 -5.14 9.74 3.47
C LEU A 33 -6.40 9.61 2.61
N ALA A 34 -7.02 8.42 2.61
CA ALA A 34 -8.13 8.05 1.76
C ALA A 34 -9.52 8.30 2.38
N ARG A 35 -9.65 9.21 3.36
CA ARG A 35 -10.93 9.51 4.04
C ARG A 35 -11.43 10.94 3.83
N GLY A 36 -12.72 11.11 4.08
CA GLY A 36 -13.41 12.40 4.09
C GLY A 36 -13.65 12.98 2.70
N GLU A 37 -14.28 14.16 2.65
CA GLU A 37 -14.65 14.85 1.41
C GLU A 37 -13.43 15.19 0.54
N SER A 38 -12.27 15.41 1.16
CA SER A 38 -11.00 15.71 0.48
C SER A 38 -10.18 14.49 0.05
N ARG A 39 -10.73 13.26 0.19
CA ARG A 39 -10.05 11.98 -0.12
C ARG A 39 -9.26 12.02 -1.42
N GLN A 40 -9.94 12.29 -2.55
CA GLN A 40 -9.33 12.21 -3.88
C GLN A 40 -8.20 13.23 -4.03
N GLN A 41 -8.36 14.41 -3.45
CA GLN A 41 -7.34 15.46 -3.49
C GLN A 41 -6.11 15.09 -2.66
N ASN A 42 -6.31 14.48 -1.48
CA ASN A 42 -5.23 13.98 -0.63
C ASN A 42 -4.44 12.88 -1.34
N LEU A 43 -5.12 11.94 -1.99
CA LEU A 43 -4.50 10.86 -2.76
C LEU A 43 -3.69 11.43 -3.93
N ARG A 44 -4.27 12.31 -4.75
CA ARG A 44 -3.54 12.98 -5.84
C ARG A 44 -2.31 13.74 -5.36
N ASN A 45 -2.43 14.48 -4.26
CA ASN A 45 -1.30 15.22 -3.69
C ASN A 45 -0.19 14.28 -3.21
N THR A 46 -0.56 13.15 -2.60
CA THR A 46 0.39 12.13 -2.13
C THR A 46 1.12 11.48 -3.30
N ILE A 47 0.38 11.03 -4.33
CA ILE A 47 0.96 10.43 -5.53
C ILE A 47 1.90 11.43 -6.23
N ARG A 48 1.49 12.71 -6.34
CA ARG A 48 2.34 13.76 -6.88
C ARG A 48 3.62 13.96 -6.06
N MET A 49 3.51 13.95 -4.73
CA MET A 49 4.67 14.07 -3.84
C MET A 49 5.65 12.90 -4.04
N ILE A 50 5.15 11.67 -4.17
CA ILE A 50 5.96 10.47 -4.45
C ILE A 50 6.67 10.60 -5.79
N ASN A 51 5.93 10.93 -6.86
CA ASN A 51 6.50 11.11 -8.20
C ASN A 51 7.58 12.21 -8.19
N ASN A 52 7.29 13.37 -7.60
CA ASN A 52 8.25 14.47 -7.53
C ASN A 52 9.53 14.05 -6.77
N ARG A 53 9.38 13.33 -5.65
CA ARG A 53 10.52 12.86 -4.88
C ARG A 53 11.35 11.85 -5.68
N PHE A 54 10.71 10.89 -6.34
CA PHE A 54 11.40 9.91 -7.17
C PHE A 54 12.17 10.59 -8.31
N ASN A 55 11.53 11.49 -9.05
CA ASN A 55 12.17 12.23 -10.13
C ASN A 55 13.34 13.10 -9.64
N SER A 56 13.25 13.68 -8.44
CA SER A 56 14.35 14.45 -7.85
C SER A 56 15.58 13.60 -7.49
N LEU A 57 15.39 12.29 -7.26
CA LEU A 57 16.47 11.35 -6.95
C LEU A 57 17.04 10.71 -8.23
N ALA A 58 16.22 10.58 -9.27
CA ALA A 58 16.58 10.05 -10.58
C ALA A 58 16.80 11.19 -11.59
N ASP A 59 17.75 12.08 -11.32
CA ASP A 59 18.01 13.31 -12.10
C ASP A 59 18.94 13.10 -13.31
N TRP A 60 19.76 12.05 -13.29
CA TRP A 60 20.83 11.77 -14.26
C TRP A 60 20.37 11.68 -15.72
N ASP A 61 19.12 11.29 -15.99
CA ASP A 61 18.52 11.21 -17.33
C ASP A 61 17.11 11.82 -17.40
N ASN A 62 16.85 12.77 -16.49
CA ASN A 62 15.55 13.37 -16.25
C ASN A 62 15.63 14.89 -16.03
N PRO A 63 16.06 15.66 -17.04
CA PRO A 63 16.30 17.11 -16.89
C PRO A 63 15.05 17.94 -16.54
N LYS A 64 13.85 17.42 -16.81
CA LYS A 64 12.56 18.08 -16.53
C LYS A 64 11.93 17.63 -15.21
N GLY A 65 12.43 16.56 -14.58
CA GLY A 65 11.86 16.03 -13.34
C GLY A 65 10.47 15.40 -13.50
N ASP A 66 10.07 15.03 -14.71
CA ASP A 66 8.73 14.53 -15.04
C ASP A 66 8.74 13.18 -15.81
N ARG A 67 9.92 12.57 -15.98
CA ARG A 67 10.06 11.33 -16.76
C ARG A 67 9.41 10.12 -16.10
N TYR A 68 9.47 10.03 -14.77
CA TYR A 68 9.11 8.83 -14.05
C TYR A 68 7.81 9.00 -13.26
N SER A 69 6.99 7.95 -13.22
CA SER A 69 5.89 7.82 -12.25
C SER A 69 6.11 6.58 -11.40
N VAL A 70 5.63 6.60 -10.16
CA VAL A 70 5.66 5.45 -9.26
C VAL A 70 4.22 4.98 -9.05
N GLU A 71 3.95 3.74 -9.44
CA GLU A 71 2.73 3.00 -9.11
C GLU A 71 2.97 2.15 -7.87
N ILE A 72 1.94 2.03 -7.04
CA ILE A 72 1.99 1.24 -5.80
C ILE A 72 0.75 0.36 -5.77
N ASP A 73 0.95 -0.93 -5.63
CA ASP A 73 -0.10 -1.88 -5.30
C ASP A 73 0.02 -2.28 -3.83
N ILE A 74 -1.09 -2.24 -3.10
CA ILE A 74 -1.21 -2.79 -1.75
C ILE A 74 -1.59 -4.26 -1.91
N VAL A 75 -0.69 -5.16 -1.52
CA VAL A 75 -0.92 -6.59 -1.54
C VAL A 75 -1.17 -7.05 -0.10
N SER A 76 -2.38 -7.54 0.15
CA SER A 76 -2.84 -8.00 1.46
C SER A 76 -2.99 -9.52 1.43
N VAL A 77 -2.56 -10.17 2.51
CA VAL A 77 -2.74 -11.62 2.71
C VAL A 77 -3.62 -11.83 3.93
N ASP A 78 -4.74 -12.50 3.72
CA ASP A 78 -5.71 -12.83 4.76
C ASP A 78 -5.70 -14.33 5.08
N LEU A 79 -5.91 -14.68 6.35
CA LEU A 79 -6.04 -16.04 6.87
C LEU A 79 -7.49 -16.35 7.18
N ASP A 80 -7.99 -17.45 6.63
CA ASP A 80 -9.18 -18.11 7.17
C ASP A 80 -8.72 -19.29 8.03
N VAL A 81 -8.85 -19.15 9.35
CA VAL A 81 -8.40 -20.13 10.34
C VAL A 81 -9.44 -21.25 10.54
N GLU A 82 -10.73 -20.91 10.45
CA GLU A 82 -11.84 -21.82 10.74
C GLU A 82 -12.44 -22.46 9.47
N GLY A 83 -12.12 -21.92 8.30
CA GLY A 83 -12.67 -22.37 7.01
C GLY A 83 -14.11 -21.90 6.77
N ASP A 84 -14.57 -20.88 7.50
CA ASP A 84 -15.94 -20.36 7.46
C ASP A 84 -16.07 -19.09 6.59
N GLY A 85 -14.98 -18.67 5.94
CA GLY A 85 -14.90 -17.47 5.11
C GLY A 85 -14.67 -16.19 5.91
N LYS A 86 -14.45 -16.27 7.23
CA LYS A 86 -14.04 -15.11 8.03
C LYS A 86 -12.53 -14.95 7.97
N ASP A 87 -12.13 -14.07 7.05
CA ASP A 87 -10.75 -13.69 6.81
C ASP A 87 -10.19 -12.79 7.92
N PHE A 88 -8.92 -13.03 8.29
CA PHE A 88 -8.15 -12.20 9.20
C PHE A 88 -6.86 -11.69 8.52
N PRO A 89 -6.62 -10.37 8.43
CA PRO A 89 -5.45 -9.84 7.71
C PRO A 89 -4.13 -10.16 8.44
N ILE A 90 -3.19 -10.82 7.75
CA ILE A 90 -1.90 -11.30 8.29
C ILE A 90 -0.71 -10.42 7.89
N ILE A 91 -0.74 -9.81 6.71
CA ILE A 91 0.34 -8.92 6.28
C ILE A 91 -0.13 -8.09 5.11
N GLU A 92 0.38 -6.86 5.06
CA GLU A 92 0.31 -6.00 3.88
C GLU A 92 1.71 -5.60 3.44
N VAL A 93 1.96 -5.73 2.13
CA VAL A 93 3.18 -5.29 1.48
C VAL A 93 2.86 -4.33 0.35
N LEU A 94 3.75 -3.36 0.12
CA LEU A 94 3.63 -2.39 -0.95
C LEU A 94 4.47 -2.87 -2.12
N ASN A 95 3.82 -3.30 -3.19
CA ASN A 95 4.49 -3.66 -4.42
C ASN A 95 4.61 -2.40 -5.30
N THR A 96 5.84 -2.00 -5.63
CA THR A 96 6.08 -0.76 -6.37
C THR A 96 6.46 -1.04 -7.83
N ASN A 97 6.04 -0.17 -8.74
CA ASN A 97 6.42 -0.21 -10.14
C ASN A 97 6.80 1.19 -10.61
N ILE A 98 7.88 1.29 -11.38
CA ILE A 98 8.35 2.55 -11.96
C ILE A 98 7.88 2.60 -13.41
N ILE A 99 7.18 3.65 -13.78
CA ILE A 99 6.75 3.93 -15.15
C ILE A 99 7.73 4.93 -15.76
N ASP A 100 8.50 4.49 -16.76
CA ASP A 100 9.32 5.36 -17.59
C ASP A 100 8.46 5.87 -18.76
N ASN A 101 7.96 7.09 -18.62
CA ASN A 101 7.08 7.71 -19.61
C ASN A 101 7.80 7.99 -20.94
N LYS A 102 9.13 8.11 -20.93
CA LYS A 102 9.92 8.39 -22.13
C LYS A 102 10.08 7.15 -23.01
N ASN A 103 10.34 6.00 -22.38
CA ASN A 103 10.56 4.74 -23.08
C ASN A 103 9.30 3.85 -23.13
N ASN A 104 8.22 4.28 -22.48
CA ASN A 104 6.99 3.53 -22.30
C ASN A 104 7.24 2.13 -21.68
N GLN A 105 7.98 2.13 -20.57
CA GLN A 105 8.38 0.90 -19.88
C GLN A 105 7.84 0.88 -18.46
N ARG A 106 7.42 -0.32 -18.02
CA ARG A 106 7.07 -0.61 -16.64
C ARG A 106 8.18 -1.45 -16.02
N ILE A 107 8.89 -0.86 -15.06
CA ILE A 107 10.06 -1.44 -14.41
C ILE A 107 9.63 -1.90 -13.01
N PRO A 108 9.76 -3.20 -12.67
CA PRO A 108 9.48 -3.68 -11.32
C PRO A 108 10.35 -2.96 -10.29
N GLY A 109 9.71 -2.41 -9.27
CA GLY A 109 10.37 -1.79 -8.13
C GLY A 109 10.68 -2.80 -7.01
N ILE A 110 11.11 -2.27 -5.87
CA ILE A 110 11.35 -3.08 -4.67
C ILE A 110 10.03 -3.21 -3.90
N VAL A 111 9.76 -4.40 -3.37
CA VAL A 111 8.65 -4.62 -2.45
C VAL A 111 8.98 -3.97 -1.10
N GLY A 112 8.18 -2.99 -0.71
CA GLY A 112 8.27 -2.31 0.57
C GLY A 112 7.45 -3.03 1.64
N ASN A 113 8.00 -3.19 2.84
CA ASN A 113 7.26 -3.74 3.97
C ASN A 113 6.46 -2.64 4.68
N SER A 114 5.15 -2.84 4.85
CA SER A 114 4.32 -2.00 5.75
C SER A 114 4.39 -2.48 7.22
N PHE A 115 5.42 -3.26 7.57
CA PHE A 115 5.49 -4.00 8.83
C PHE A 115 5.38 -3.10 10.09
N SER A 116 5.86 -1.85 10.01
CA SER A 116 5.76 -0.91 11.13
C SER A 116 4.34 -0.40 11.41
N SER A 117 3.44 -0.46 10.42
CA SER A 117 2.00 -0.24 10.64
C SER A 117 1.35 -1.51 11.13
N TYR A 118 1.73 -2.66 10.56
CA TYR A 118 1.20 -3.97 10.95
C TYR A 118 1.41 -4.27 12.44
N VAL A 119 2.61 -4.08 13.00
CA VAL A 119 2.89 -4.31 14.44
C VAL A 119 2.17 -3.30 15.35
N ARG A 120 1.90 -2.07 14.89
CA ARG A 120 1.20 -1.05 15.68
C ARG A 120 -0.29 -1.31 15.83
N ASP A 121 -0.89 -2.05 14.89
CA ASP A 121 -2.32 -2.32 14.88
C ASP A 121 -2.69 -3.51 15.79
N TYR A 122 -1.72 -4.36 16.10
CA TYR A 122 -1.79 -5.22 17.28
C TYR A 122 -1.39 -4.39 18.47
N ASP A 123 -2.33 -3.59 18.97
CA ASP A 123 -2.23 -2.94 20.27
C ASP A 123 -1.86 -4.00 21.32
N PHE A 124 -0.56 -4.19 21.55
CA PHE A 124 -0.08 -4.71 22.81
C PHE A 124 -0.30 -3.59 23.82
N SER A 125 -1.52 -3.48 24.33
CA SER A 125 -1.79 -2.68 25.51
C SER A 125 -1.16 -3.40 26.69
N VAL A 126 0.08 -3.04 27.03
CA VAL A 126 0.66 -3.43 28.32
C VAL A 126 0.05 -2.50 29.37
N LEU A 127 -0.96 -3.00 30.09
CA LEU A 127 -1.41 -2.36 31.32
C LEU A 127 -0.29 -2.51 32.36
N LEU A 128 0.43 -1.42 32.63
CA LEU A 128 1.39 -1.39 33.73
C LEU A 128 0.64 -1.23 35.07
N PRO A 129 1.04 -1.95 36.13
CA PRO A 129 0.42 -1.88 37.45
C PRO A 129 0.63 -0.54 38.16
#